data_AF-A0A7V6G1T1-F1
#
_entry.id   AF-A0A7V6G1T1-F1
#
_cell.length_a   1.000
_cell.length_b   1.000
_cell.length_c   1.000
_cell.angle_alpha   90.00
_cell.angle_beta   90.00
_cell.angle_gamma   90.00
#
_symmetry.space_group_name_H-M   'P 1'
#
loop_
_entity.id
_entity.type
_entity.pdbx_description
1 polymer ?
#
loop_
_entity_poly.entity_id
_entity_poly.type
_entity_poly.pdbx_seq_one_letter_code
_entity_poly.pdbx_strand_id
1 'polypeptide(L)'
;MRIFDRRFLQYQLAFSNWYNFKVRALFLTFILGIVTLSTRNLIYIAVVPFIYLLGYGKLKYLFNLSDEGFYKRMEKQLEFYRKKNEKSRGEYVFQMEKILFEVELKKLKVKKAIRNIEELLSVRPNMKRQANGILLSIYLVGKEEGSIKEIPEEYIKHLDEMAEKEESPATLIDYTRAAIKLNNNQLAVKLANKAWEKNKLFKKQRHPIYRSIYNTILVAAPYYLSLALKNLGEEERAKKELEFAMRISRSKKLRKSLQDSEIVL
;
A
#
# COMPACT_ATOMS: atom_id res chain seq x y z
N MET A 1 4.70 2.05 6.94
CA MET A 1 3.60 1.65 6.03
C MET A 1 4.19 1.77 4.65
N ARG A 2 4.53 0.65 4.02
CA ARG A 2 5.23 0.67 2.73
C ARG A 2 4.32 1.31 1.69
N ILE A 3 4.85 2.30 0.97
CA ILE A 3 4.08 3.12 0.04
C ILE A 3 3.95 2.36 -1.26
N PHE A 4 2.78 1.75 -1.37
CA PHE A 4 2.25 1.17 -2.57
C PHE A 4 1.45 2.25 -3.28
N ASP A 5 1.48 2.29 -4.62
CA ASP A 5 0.76 3.22 -5.52
C ASP A 5 -0.29 4.12 -4.83
N ARG A 6 -0.16 5.45 -4.97
CA ARG A 6 -1.01 6.47 -4.32
C ARG A 6 -2.51 6.12 -4.31
N ARG A 7 -3.02 5.49 -5.39
CA ARG A 7 -4.42 5.05 -5.51
C ARG A 7 -4.81 4.06 -4.39
N PHE A 8 -3.96 3.07 -4.16
CA PHE A 8 -4.15 2.04 -3.14
C PHE A 8 -3.64 2.48 -1.76
N LEU A 9 -2.72 3.45 -1.69
CA LEU A 9 -2.26 4.02 -0.43
C LEU A 9 -3.39 4.68 0.37
N GLN A 10 -4.22 5.49 -0.31
CA GLN A 10 -5.40 6.11 0.29
C GLN A 10 -6.37 5.05 0.81
N TYR A 11 -6.56 3.99 0.03
CA TYR A 11 -7.43 2.87 0.35
C TYR A 11 -6.93 2.08 1.57
N GLN A 12 -5.62 1.81 1.63
CA GLN A 12 -4.97 1.17 2.77
C GLN A 12 -5.05 2.07 4.02
N LEU A 13 -4.79 3.37 3.91
CA LEU A 13 -4.89 4.30 5.04
C LEU A 13 -6.29 4.36 5.63
N ALA A 14 -7.31 4.37 4.77
CA ALA A 14 -8.70 4.34 5.19
C ALA A 14 -9.02 3.08 6.02
N PHE A 15 -8.60 1.90 5.55
CA PHE A 15 -8.77 0.66 6.29
C PHE A 15 -7.95 0.58 7.58
N SER A 16 -6.68 1.00 7.55
CA SER A 16 -5.83 1.04 8.73
C SER A 16 -6.46 1.88 9.84
N ASN A 17 -6.96 3.08 9.50
CA ASN A 17 -7.67 3.94 10.44
C ASN A 17 -8.95 3.29 10.96
N TRP A 18 -9.74 2.66 10.10
CA TRP A 18 -10.95 1.97 10.50
C TRP A 18 -10.70 0.78 11.43
N TYR A 19 -9.71 -0.06 11.14
CA TYR A 19 -9.42 -1.22 11.99
C TYR A 19 -8.78 -0.82 13.31
N ASN A 20 -7.93 0.20 13.33
CA ASN A 20 -7.43 0.79 14.58
C ASN A 20 -8.57 1.37 15.42
N PHE A 21 -9.50 2.09 14.78
CA PHE A 21 -10.71 2.57 15.45
C PHE A 21 -11.56 1.42 15.98
N LYS A 22 -11.81 0.38 15.17
CA LYS A 22 -12.64 -0.77 15.51
C LYS A 22 -12.12 -1.51 16.74
N VAL A 23 -10.80 -1.68 16.87
CA VAL A 23 -10.19 -2.31 18.06
C VAL A 23 -10.45 -1.46 19.31
N ARG A 24 -10.25 -0.14 19.24
CA ARG A 24 -10.53 0.77 20.36
C ARG A 24 -12.02 0.83 20.72
N ALA A 25 -12.88 0.89 19.71
CA ALA A 25 -14.34 0.90 19.88
C ALA A 25 -14.86 -0.41 20.46
N LEU A 26 -14.28 -1.56 20.09
CA LEU A 26 -14.62 -2.86 20.67
C LEU A 26 -14.29 -2.89 22.16
N PHE A 27 -13.11 -2.41 22.55
CA PHE A 27 -12.71 -2.31 23.95
C PHE A 27 -13.68 -1.41 24.74
N LEU A 28 -14.02 -0.24 24.20
CA LEU A 28 -15.00 0.66 24.82
C LEU A 28 -16.39 0.01 24.92
N THR A 29 -16.82 -0.72 23.88
CA THR A 29 -18.11 -1.46 23.87
C THR A 29 -18.15 -2.51 24.97
N PHE A 30 -17.04 -3.21 25.21
CA PHE A 30 -16.93 -4.18 26.29
C PHE A 30 -17.07 -3.52 27.66
N ILE A 31 -16.40 -2.38 27.89
CA ILE A 31 -16.54 -1.59 29.12
C ILE A 31 -18.00 -1.14 29.31
N LEU A 32 -18.61 -0.58 28.27
CA LEU A 32 -20.02 -0.13 28.33
C LEU A 32 -20.97 -1.29 28.61
N GLY A 33 -20.69 -2.50 28.11
CA GLY A 33 -21.45 -3.71 28.42
C GLY A 33 -21.35 -4.09 29.89
N ILE A 34 -20.16 -4.07 30.48
CA ILE A 34 -19.96 -4.33 31.92
C ILE A 34 -20.72 -3.29 32.75
N VAL A 35 -20.57 -2.00 32.43
CA VAL A 35 -21.27 -0.91 33.15
C VAL A 35 -22.79 -1.05 33.05
N THR A 36 -23.31 -1.41 31.87
CA THR A 36 -24.74 -1.66 31.64
C THR A 36 -25.25 -2.78 32.54
N LEU A 37 -24.52 -3.90 32.65
CA LEU A 37 -24.88 -5.01 33.51
C LEU A 37 -24.84 -4.63 35.00
N SER A 38 -23.81 -3.90 35.44
CA SER A 38 -23.65 -3.49 36.84
C SER A 38 -24.70 -2.46 37.28
N THR A 39 -25.04 -1.51 36.40
CA THR A 39 -25.98 -0.41 36.71
C THR A 39 -27.43 -0.73 36.33
N ARG A 40 -27.66 -1.85 35.62
CA ARG A 40 -28.94 -2.20 34.99
C ARG A 40 -29.52 -1.09 34.11
N ASN A 41 -28.68 -0.22 33.55
CA ASN A 41 -29.09 0.89 32.72
C ASN A 41 -28.64 0.69 31.26
N LEU A 42 -29.60 0.44 30.37
CA LEU A 42 -29.37 0.17 28.95
C LEU A 42 -28.89 1.39 28.16
N ILE A 43 -28.95 2.60 28.71
CA ILE A 43 -28.54 3.82 27.99
C ILE A 43 -27.08 3.78 27.55
N TYR A 44 -26.20 3.12 28.31
CA TYR A 44 -24.77 3.02 28.01
C TYR A 44 -24.49 2.16 26.77
N ILE A 45 -25.27 1.09 26.56
CA ILE A 45 -25.12 0.24 25.37
C ILE A 45 -25.76 0.87 24.12
N ALA A 46 -26.76 1.73 24.30
CA ALA A 46 -27.40 2.47 23.22
C ALA A 46 -26.44 3.44 22.49
N VAL A 47 -25.33 3.83 23.11
CA VAL A 47 -24.28 4.68 22.50
C VAL A 47 -23.41 3.91 21.50
N VAL A 48 -23.36 2.57 21.60
CA VAL A 48 -22.47 1.73 20.79
C VAL A 48 -22.71 1.88 19.27
N PRO A 49 -23.96 1.81 18.76
CA PRO A 49 -24.23 2.05 17.34
C PRO A 49 -23.70 3.40 16.84
N PHE A 50 -23.82 4.47 17.63
CA PHE A 50 -23.34 5.80 17.26
C PHE A 50 -21.81 5.85 17.14
N ILE A 51 -21.08 5.20 18.04
CA ILE A 51 -19.62 5.08 17.96
C ILE A 51 -19.22 4.41 16.64
N TYR A 52 -19.83 3.28 16.29
CA TYR A 52 -19.51 2.57 15.05
C TYR A 52 -19.93 3.36 13.80
N LEU A 53 -21.06 4.07 13.85
CA LEU A 53 -21.53 4.93 12.76
C LEU A 53 -20.56 6.09 12.50
N LEU A 54 -20.03 6.73 13.54
CA LEU A 54 -19.00 7.76 13.44
C LEU A 54 -17.71 7.22 12.81
N GLY A 55 -17.25 6.05 13.26
CA GLY A 55 -16.06 5.40 12.69
C GLY A 55 -16.25 5.05 11.22
N TYR A 56 -17.43 4.56 10.84
CA TYR A 56 -17.75 4.19 9.47
C TYR A 56 -17.89 5.44 8.57
N GLY A 57 -18.43 6.54 9.09
CA GLY A 57 -18.43 7.84 8.45
C GLY A 57 -17.01 8.31 8.14
N LYS A 58 -16.09 8.23 9.10
CA LYS A 58 -14.66 8.53 8.89
C LYS A 58 -14.02 7.65 7.82
N LEU A 59 -14.35 6.36 7.78
CA LEU A 59 -13.87 5.44 6.74
C LEU A 59 -14.35 5.90 5.34
N LYS A 60 -15.65 6.19 5.18
CA LYS A 60 -16.21 6.66 3.91
C LYS A 60 -15.62 8.00 3.48
N TYR A 61 -15.40 8.91 4.42
CA TYR A 61 -14.75 10.19 4.17
C TYR A 61 -13.32 9.99 3.64
N LEU A 62 -12.52 9.14 4.30
CA LEU A 62 -11.15 8.84 3.87
C LEU A 62 -11.07 8.19 2.50
N PHE A 63 -12.01 7.30 2.16
CA PHE A 63 -12.07 6.68 0.84
C PHE A 63 -12.30 7.67 -0.30
N ASN A 64 -12.92 8.82 -0.03
CA ASN A 64 -13.31 9.81 -1.03
C ASN A 64 -12.64 11.16 -0.79
N LEU A 65 -11.56 11.19 -0.01
CA LEU A 65 -10.77 12.40 0.21
C LEU A 65 -10.22 12.92 -1.13
N SER A 66 -10.27 14.24 -1.34
CA SER A 66 -9.66 14.89 -2.49
C SER A 66 -8.15 14.63 -2.54
N ASP A 67 -7.54 14.75 -3.72
CA ASP A 67 -6.09 14.54 -3.86
C ASP A 67 -5.29 15.54 -3.02
N GLU A 68 -5.71 16.79 -2.97
CA GLU A 68 -5.09 17.82 -2.11
C GLU A 68 -5.21 17.46 -0.62
N GLY A 69 -6.40 17.03 -0.18
CA GLY A 69 -6.63 16.60 1.19
C GLY A 69 -5.80 15.36 1.55
N PHE A 70 -5.65 14.44 0.60
CA PHE A 70 -4.80 13.27 0.75
C PHE A 70 -3.32 13.66 0.84
N TYR A 71 -2.85 14.55 -0.02
CA TYR A 71 -1.49 15.06 -0.02
C TYR A 71 -1.14 15.74 1.33
N LYS A 72 -2.00 16.63 1.84
CA LYS A 72 -1.83 17.26 3.16
C LYS A 72 -1.72 16.25 4.29
N ARG A 73 -2.46 15.12 4.22
CA ARG A 73 -2.33 14.05 5.21
C ARG A 73 -1.00 13.30 5.09
N MET A 74 -0.55 13.03 3.87
CA MET A 74 0.75 12.41 3.63
C MET A 74 1.89 13.30 4.10
N GLU A 75 1.81 14.61 3.92
CA GLU A 75 2.76 15.58 4.46
C GLU A 75 2.80 15.56 5.99
N LYS A 76 1.64 15.60 6.66
CA LYS A 76 1.58 15.46 8.13
C LYS A 76 2.20 14.14 8.62
N GLN A 77 1.99 13.06 7.88
CA GLN A 77 2.60 11.76 8.18
C GLN A 77 4.13 11.81 7.99
N LEU A 78 4.62 12.48 6.95
CA LEU A 78 6.05 12.70 6.71
C LEU A 78 6.67 13.52 7.84
N GLU A 79 6.02 14.59 8.29
CA GLU A 79 6.48 15.38 9.43
C GLU A 79 6.55 14.56 10.71
N PHE A 80 5.56 13.70 10.96
CA PHE A 80 5.61 12.75 12.07
C PHE A 80 6.83 11.83 11.97
N TYR A 81 7.13 11.30 10.78
CA TYR A 81 8.33 10.49 10.54
C TYR A 81 9.64 11.28 10.69
N ARG A 82 9.64 12.58 10.38
CA ARG A 82 10.80 13.47 10.59
C ARG A 82 11.02 13.81 12.05
N LYS A 83 9.95 13.94 12.85
CA LYS A 83 10.00 14.30 14.28
C LYS A 83 10.26 13.10 15.20
N LYS A 84 9.90 11.88 14.77
CA LYS A 84 10.12 10.68 15.57
C LYS A 84 11.61 10.37 15.63
N ASN A 85 12.19 10.45 16.83
CA ASN A 85 13.61 10.19 17.08
C ASN A 85 14.04 8.84 16.50
N GLU A 86 15.24 8.81 15.89
CA GLU A 86 15.79 7.70 15.11
C GLU A 86 15.88 6.37 15.89
N LYS A 87 15.85 6.41 17.24
CA LYS A 87 16.10 5.29 18.17
C LYS A 87 15.10 4.10 18.17
N SER A 88 14.26 3.87 17.16
CA SER A 88 13.36 2.69 17.13
C SER A 88 13.79 1.64 16.09
N ARG A 89 13.95 0.39 16.55
CA ARG A 89 14.45 -0.82 15.84
C ARG A 89 14.29 -0.79 14.30
N GLY A 90 15.41 -0.90 13.59
CA GLY A 90 15.48 -0.95 12.11
C GLY A 90 15.80 0.38 11.42
N GLU A 91 16.40 1.34 12.15
CA GLU A 91 16.78 2.71 11.76
C GLU A 91 16.93 2.94 10.25
N TYR A 92 17.76 2.15 9.59
CA TYR A 92 18.12 2.36 8.21
C TYR A 92 17.09 1.88 7.18
N VAL A 93 16.35 0.80 7.46
CA VAL A 93 15.24 0.37 6.57
C VAL A 93 14.13 1.43 6.59
N PHE A 94 13.87 1.98 7.78
CA PHE A 94 12.93 3.08 7.93
C PHE A 94 13.42 4.37 7.24
N GLN A 95 14.73 4.67 7.30
CA GLN A 95 15.31 5.79 6.55
C GLN A 95 15.17 5.63 5.03
N MET A 96 15.39 4.42 4.48
CA MET A 96 15.17 4.17 3.05
C MET A 96 13.70 4.30 2.64
N GLU A 97 12.75 3.79 3.46
CA GLU A 97 11.32 4.00 3.21
C GLU A 97 10.93 5.48 3.27
N LYS A 98 11.53 6.26 4.19
CA LYS A 98 11.34 7.72 4.28
C LYS A 98 11.86 8.42 3.03
N ILE A 99 13.05 8.06 2.54
CA ILE A 99 13.62 8.63 1.31
C ILE A 99 12.69 8.38 0.12
N LEU A 100 12.22 7.14 -0.07
CA LEU A 100 11.23 6.80 -1.10
C LEU A 100 9.96 7.64 -0.96
N PHE A 101 9.49 7.82 0.27
CA PHE A 101 8.30 8.63 0.53
C PHE A 101 8.47 10.11 0.16
N GLU A 102 9.64 10.68 0.42
CA GLU A 102 9.96 12.05 0.03
C GLU A 102 10.04 12.22 -1.49
N VAL A 103 10.59 11.23 -2.20
CA VAL A 103 10.57 11.20 -3.68
C VAL A 103 9.13 11.13 -4.19
N GLU A 104 8.32 10.23 -3.64
CA GLU A 104 6.92 10.11 -4.03
C GLU A 104 6.12 11.38 -3.79
N LEU A 105 6.44 12.18 -2.78
CA LEU A 105 5.78 13.46 -2.52
C LEU A 105 6.38 14.65 -3.30
N LYS A 106 7.32 14.38 -4.22
CA LYS A 106 8.10 15.38 -4.97
C LYS A 106 8.85 16.36 -4.05
N LYS A 107 9.20 15.92 -2.83
CA LYS A 107 9.97 16.71 -1.85
C LYS A 107 11.48 16.45 -1.92
N LEU A 108 11.89 15.35 -2.56
CA LEU A 108 13.29 14.98 -2.80
C LEU A 108 13.47 14.58 -4.26
N LYS A 109 14.50 15.14 -4.92
CA LYS A 109 14.84 14.78 -6.31
C LYS A 109 15.41 13.36 -6.36
N VAL A 110 15.11 12.64 -7.44
CA VAL A 110 15.51 11.23 -7.66
C VAL A 110 17.02 11.04 -7.51
N LYS A 111 17.83 11.86 -8.19
CA LYS A 111 19.31 11.79 -8.10
C LYS A 111 19.84 11.95 -6.67
N LYS A 112 19.23 12.83 -5.87
CA LYS A 112 19.63 13.05 -4.47
C LYS A 112 19.19 11.88 -3.59
N ALA A 113 18.01 11.32 -3.84
CA ALA A 113 17.51 10.16 -3.13
C ALA A 113 18.38 8.91 -3.34
N ILE A 114 18.84 8.67 -4.58
CA ILE A 114 19.76 7.58 -4.90
C ILE A 114 21.07 7.73 -4.12
N ARG A 115 21.72 8.90 -4.19
CA ARG A 115 22.95 9.19 -3.42
C ARG A 115 22.78 8.97 -1.93
N ASN A 116 21.68 9.45 -1.35
CA ASN A 116 21.40 9.24 0.08
C ASN A 116 21.31 7.75 0.42
N ILE A 117 20.73 6.90 -0.45
CA ILE A 117 20.66 5.46 -0.21
C ILE A 117 22.01 4.79 -0.40
N GLU A 118 22.80 5.21 -1.38
CA GLU A 118 24.17 4.72 -1.59
C GLU A 118 25.08 5.04 -0.39
N GLU A 119 24.96 6.24 0.18
CA GLU A 119 25.64 6.62 1.43
C GLU A 119 25.20 5.75 2.62
N LEU A 120 23.91 5.40 2.71
CA LEU A 120 23.44 4.46 3.73
C LEU A 120 24.00 3.04 3.53
N LEU A 121 24.15 2.61 2.28
CA LEU A 121 24.69 1.30 1.94
C LEU A 121 26.20 1.20 2.17
N SER A 122 26.95 2.29 1.99
CA SER A 122 28.40 2.30 2.28
C SER A 122 28.69 2.05 3.76
N VAL A 123 27.82 2.53 4.64
CA VAL A 123 27.89 2.28 6.09
C VAL A 123 27.36 0.88 6.45
N ARG A 124 26.38 0.35 5.71
CA ARG A 124 25.66 -0.89 6.04
C ARG A 124 25.36 -1.73 4.78
N PRO A 125 26.36 -2.45 4.24
CA PRO A 125 26.21 -3.22 3.00
C PRO A 125 25.21 -4.38 3.11
N ASN A 126 24.99 -4.91 4.32
CA ASN A 126 24.09 -6.04 4.57
C ASN A 126 22.62 -5.77 4.21
N MET A 127 22.25 -4.51 3.97
CA MET A 127 20.90 -4.10 3.56
C MET A 127 20.71 -4.00 2.04
N LYS A 128 21.74 -4.35 1.26
CA LYS A 128 21.73 -4.23 -0.21
C LYS A 128 20.46 -4.86 -0.83
N ARG A 129 20.05 -6.03 -0.35
CA ARG A 129 18.84 -6.72 -0.84
C ARG A 129 17.56 -5.87 -0.65
N GLN A 130 17.36 -5.26 0.51
CA GLN A 130 16.20 -4.41 0.77
C GLN A 130 16.29 -3.09 -0.02
N ALA A 131 17.50 -2.53 -0.13
CA ALA A 131 17.76 -1.30 -0.86
C ALA A 131 17.48 -1.45 -2.36
N ASN A 132 17.83 -2.57 -2.99
CA ASN A 132 17.59 -2.82 -4.43
C ASN A 132 16.13 -2.60 -4.82
N GLY A 133 15.18 -3.10 -4.02
CA GLY A 133 13.74 -2.90 -4.30
C GLY A 133 13.28 -1.45 -4.11
N ILE A 134 13.91 -0.71 -3.19
CA ILE A 134 13.60 0.72 -2.94
C ILE A 134 14.20 1.59 -4.05
N LEU A 135 15.46 1.34 -4.40
CA LEU A 135 16.17 2.02 -5.49
C LEU A 135 15.42 1.84 -6.80
N LEU A 136 15.04 0.60 -7.15
CA LEU A 136 14.21 0.34 -8.32
C LEU A 136 12.91 1.16 -8.31
N SER A 137 12.25 1.22 -7.14
CA SER A 137 11.01 1.99 -6.99
C SER A 137 11.25 3.49 -7.21
N ILE A 138 12.37 4.05 -6.70
CA ILE A 138 12.78 5.45 -6.90
C ILE A 138 13.03 5.76 -8.38
N TYR A 139 13.79 4.90 -9.08
CA TYR A 139 14.00 5.04 -10.53
C TYR A 139 12.66 5.02 -11.30
N LEU A 140 11.75 4.12 -10.93
CA LEU A 140 10.47 3.98 -11.61
C LEU A 140 9.44 5.06 -11.27
N VAL A 141 9.56 5.73 -10.12
CA VAL A 141 8.79 6.94 -9.78
C VAL A 141 9.31 8.14 -10.56
N GLY A 142 10.63 8.22 -10.76
CA GLY A 142 11.33 9.27 -11.51
C GLY A 142 11.08 9.29 -13.01
N LYS A 143 10.16 8.50 -13.56
CA LYS A 143 9.91 8.41 -15.02
C LYS A 143 9.46 9.72 -15.70
N GLU A 144 9.08 10.76 -14.96
CA GLU A 144 8.90 12.11 -15.52
C GLU A 144 10.26 12.80 -15.84
N GLU A 145 11.38 12.31 -15.32
CA GLU A 145 12.75 12.81 -15.53
C GLU A 145 13.62 11.88 -16.41
N GLY A 146 13.01 10.98 -17.17
CA GLY A 146 13.69 10.19 -18.21
C GLY A 146 14.48 8.97 -17.71
N SER A 147 14.64 8.01 -18.61
CA SER A 147 15.64 6.92 -18.53
C SER A 147 15.32 5.67 -17.70
N ILE A 148 14.39 4.85 -18.20
CA ILE A 148 14.39 3.39 -17.90
C ILE A 148 15.74 2.75 -18.24
N LYS A 149 16.46 3.33 -19.21
CA LYS A 149 17.78 2.89 -19.68
C LYS A 149 18.91 3.10 -18.65
N GLU A 150 18.71 3.93 -17.64
CA GLU A 150 19.67 4.19 -16.55
C GLU A 150 19.48 3.27 -15.34
N ILE A 151 18.49 2.36 -15.35
CA ILE A 151 18.27 1.42 -14.24
C ILE A 151 19.37 0.36 -14.27
N PRO A 152 20.20 0.23 -13.22
CA PRO A 152 21.20 -0.84 -13.13
C PRO A 152 20.57 -2.23 -13.27
N GLU A 153 21.19 -3.10 -14.07
CA GLU A 153 20.71 -4.47 -14.32
C GLU A 153 20.56 -5.27 -13.02
N GLU A 154 21.40 -5.02 -12.01
CA GLU A 154 21.31 -5.71 -10.71
C GLU A 154 19.95 -5.49 -10.03
N TYR A 155 19.31 -4.33 -10.21
CA TYR A 155 17.99 -4.06 -9.62
C TYR A 155 16.87 -4.76 -10.39
N ILE A 156 17.06 -5.00 -11.69
CA ILE A 156 16.15 -5.77 -12.52
C ILE A 156 16.26 -7.26 -12.17
N LYS A 157 17.48 -7.81 -12.11
CA LYS A 157 17.73 -9.20 -11.68
C LYS A 157 17.20 -9.50 -10.28
N HIS A 158 17.26 -8.50 -9.39
CA HIS A 158 16.66 -8.60 -8.05
C HIS A 158 15.14 -8.90 -8.11
N LEU A 159 14.40 -8.38 -9.10
CA LEU A 159 12.97 -8.72 -9.25
C LEU A 159 12.76 -10.21 -9.52
N ASP A 160 13.55 -10.80 -10.41
CA ASP A 160 13.45 -12.21 -10.75
C ASP A 160 13.73 -13.10 -9.52
N GLU A 161 14.77 -12.75 -8.75
CA GLU A 161 15.07 -13.46 -7.50
C GLU A 161 13.94 -13.33 -6.46
N MET A 162 13.33 -12.14 -6.36
CA MET A 162 12.28 -11.91 -5.38
C MET A 162 10.97 -12.59 -5.75
N ALA A 163 10.73 -12.86 -7.05
CA ALA A 163 9.57 -13.63 -7.48
C ALA A 163 9.50 -15.00 -6.80
N GLU A 164 10.63 -15.63 -6.50
CA GLU A 164 10.69 -16.90 -5.77
C GLU A 164 10.70 -16.72 -4.25
N LYS A 165 11.49 -15.77 -3.73
CA LYS A 165 11.79 -15.71 -2.30
C LYS A 165 10.86 -14.83 -1.47
N GLU A 166 10.17 -13.85 -2.08
CA GLU A 166 9.35 -12.89 -1.32
C GLU A 166 7.99 -13.50 -0.92
N GLU A 167 7.61 -13.24 0.32
CA GLU A 167 6.40 -13.77 0.98
C GLU A 167 5.36 -12.67 1.26
N SER A 168 5.81 -11.41 1.39
CA SER A 168 4.97 -10.27 1.71
C SER A 168 4.09 -9.88 0.52
N PRO A 169 2.74 -9.97 0.63
CA PRO A 169 1.84 -9.57 -0.45
C PRO A 169 2.02 -8.12 -0.87
N ALA A 170 2.29 -7.22 0.08
CA ALA A 170 2.51 -5.81 -0.22
C ALA A 170 3.77 -5.59 -1.06
N THR A 171 4.87 -6.26 -0.71
CA THR A 171 6.12 -6.19 -1.47
C THR A 171 5.97 -6.81 -2.86
N LEU A 172 5.28 -7.96 -2.95
CA LEU A 172 5.04 -8.63 -4.22
C LEU A 172 4.28 -7.75 -5.20
N ILE A 173 3.28 -6.99 -4.72
CA ILE A 173 2.55 -6.08 -5.61
C ILE A 173 3.40 -4.85 -6.01
N ASP A 174 4.27 -4.34 -5.13
CA ASP A 174 5.24 -3.31 -5.54
C ASP A 174 6.12 -3.84 -6.70
N TYR A 175 6.56 -5.09 -6.61
CA TYR A 175 7.33 -5.75 -7.66
C TYR A 175 6.49 -6.03 -8.93
N THR A 176 5.21 -6.37 -8.80
CA THR A 176 4.30 -6.48 -9.96
C THR A 176 4.23 -5.16 -10.72
N ARG A 177 4.03 -4.04 -10.00
CA ARG A 177 4.01 -2.70 -10.60
C ARG A 177 5.34 -2.38 -11.28
N ALA A 178 6.46 -2.76 -10.66
CA ALA A 178 7.78 -2.57 -11.24
C ALA A 178 7.95 -3.36 -12.55
N ALA A 179 7.57 -4.64 -12.55
CA ALA A 179 7.63 -5.52 -13.71
C ALA A 179 6.77 -4.99 -14.88
N ILE A 180 5.55 -4.51 -14.63
CA ILE A 180 4.72 -3.86 -15.67
C ILE A 180 5.43 -2.64 -16.25
N LYS A 181 6.01 -1.77 -15.40
CA LYS A 181 6.72 -0.58 -15.87
C LYS A 181 7.99 -0.91 -16.67
N LEU A 182 8.57 -2.09 -16.49
CA LEU A 182 9.71 -2.60 -17.25
C LEU A 182 9.26 -3.43 -18.48
N ASN A 183 7.97 -3.48 -18.78
CA ASN A 183 7.37 -4.31 -19.82
C ASN A 183 7.60 -5.83 -19.66
N ASN A 184 8.00 -6.28 -18.47
CA ASN A 184 8.09 -7.71 -18.16
C ASN A 184 6.74 -8.23 -17.63
N ASN A 185 5.76 -8.33 -18.53
CA ASN A 185 4.37 -8.64 -18.17
C ASN A 185 4.19 -10.09 -17.71
N GLN A 186 4.99 -11.04 -18.19
CA GLN A 186 4.97 -12.43 -17.70
C GLN A 186 5.37 -12.52 -16.21
N LEU A 187 6.45 -11.81 -15.84
CA LEU A 187 6.86 -11.71 -14.44
C LEU A 187 5.79 -11.00 -13.59
N ALA A 188 5.17 -9.95 -14.13
CA ALA A 188 4.08 -9.25 -13.44
C ALA A 188 2.89 -10.18 -13.13
N VAL A 189 2.44 -11.00 -14.09
CA VAL A 189 1.39 -12.01 -13.88
C VAL A 189 1.78 -12.97 -12.76
N LYS A 190 3.00 -13.51 -12.80
CA LYS A 190 3.52 -14.44 -11.77
C LYS A 190 3.51 -13.80 -10.38
N LEU A 191 4.02 -12.57 -10.25
CA LEU A 191 4.08 -11.84 -8.99
C LEU A 191 2.67 -11.50 -8.45
N ALA A 192 1.75 -11.08 -9.32
CA ALA A 192 0.38 -10.74 -8.93
C ALA A 192 -0.38 -11.96 -8.39
N ASN A 193 -0.26 -13.10 -9.06
CA ASN A 193 -0.84 -14.37 -8.61
C ASN A 193 -0.25 -14.81 -7.27
N LYS A 194 1.08 -14.75 -7.12
CA LYS A 194 1.74 -15.09 -5.85
C LYS A 194 1.28 -14.17 -4.72
N ALA A 195 1.16 -12.87 -4.97
CA ALA A 195 0.65 -11.92 -3.99
C ALA A 195 -0.77 -12.26 -3.55
N TRP A 196 -1.65 -12.62 -4.48
CA TRP A 196 -3.02 -13.05 -4.20
C TRP A 196 -3.05 -14.30 -3.32
N GLU A 197 -2.23 -15.31 -3.62
CA GLU A 197 -2.14 -16.53 -2.83
C GLU A 197 -1.65 -16.27 -1.41
N LYS A 198 -0.54 -15.54 -1.26
CA LYS A 198 0.02 -15.18 0.06
C LYS A 198 -0.93 -14.30 0.87
N ASN A 199 -1.74 -13.48 0.20
CA ASN A 199 -2.75 -12.63 0.86
C ASN A 199 -3.80 -13.45 1.65
N LYS A 200 -4.06 -14.72 1.28
CA LYS A 200 -4.98 -15.60 2.02
C LYS A 200 -4.57 -15.80 3.47
N LEU A 201 -3.26 -15.78 3.77
CA LEU A 201 -2.73 -15.90 5.13
C LEU A 201 -3.09 -14.67 5.99
N PHE A 202 -3.18 -13.50 5.38
CA PHE A 202 -3.49 -12.24 6.06
C PHE A 202 -4.97 -12.14 6.44
N LYS A 203 -5.86 -12.89 5.77
CA LYS A 203 -7.30 -12.97 6.11
C LYS A 203 -7.53 -13.40 7.57
N LYS A 204 -6.72 -14.33 8.07
CA LYS A 204 -6.83 -14.90 9.42
C LYS A 204 -6.26 -13.97 10.50
N GLN A 205 -5.46 -12.97 10.11
CA GLN A 205 -4.80 -12.07 11.05
C GLN A 205 -5.78 -11.05 11.63
N ARG A 206 -5.68 -10.83 12.94
CA ARG A 206 -6.52 -9.86 13.67
C ARG A 206 -5.89 -8.47 13.74
N HIS A 207 -4.58 -8.36 13.55
CA HIS A 207 -3.88 -7.07 13.64
C HIS A 207 -4.38 -6.08 12.57
N PRO A 208 -4.68 -4.82 12.93
CA PRO A 208 -5.22 -3.81 12.00
C PRO A 208 -4.40 -3.63 10.72
N ILE A 209 -3.07 -3.66 10.84
CA ILE A 209 -2.16 -3.52 9.69
C ILE A 209 -2.37 -4.67 8.69
N TYR A 210 -2.40 -5.92 9.15
CA TYR A 210 -2.59 -7.07 8.26
C TYR A 210 -3.96 -7.08 7.60
N ARG A 211 -5.02 -6.67 8.32
CA ARG A 211 -6.35 -6.50 7.73
C ARG A 211 -6.38 -5.39 6.68
N SER A 212 -5.67 -4.30 6.93
CA SER A 212 -5.54 -3.20 5.98
C SER A 212 -4.85 -3.65 4.70
N ILE A 213 -3.73 -4.37 4.82
CA ILE A 213 -3.02 -4.97 3.68
C ILE A 213 -3.96 -5.93 2.95
N TYR A 214 -4.62 -6.83 3.68
CA TYR A 214 -5.52 -7.82 3.10
C TYR A 214 -6.57 -7.21 2.16
N ASN A 215 -7.31 -6.22 2.66
CA ASN A 215 -8.35 -5.56 1.86
C ASN A 215 -7.79 -4.75 0.69
N THR A 216 -6.56 -4.23 0.81
CA THR A 216 -5.91 -3.47 -0.25
C THR A 216 -5.48 -4.40 -1.38
N ILE A 217 -4.80 -5.50 -1.04
CA ILE A 217 -4.31 -6.49 -2.01
C ILE A 217 -5.46 -7.20 -2.72
N LEU A 218 -6.61 -7.38 -2.05
CA LEU A 218 -7.81 -7.90 -2.69
C LEU A 218 -8.20 -7.10 -3.94
N VAL A 219 -8.07 -5.77 -3.92
CA VAL A 219 -8.37 -4.92 -5.08
C VAL A 219 -7.17 -4.81 -6.01
N ALA A 220 -5.98 -4.68 -5.44
CA ALA A 220 -4.81 -4.30 -6.21
C ALA A 220 -4.21 -5.42 -7.04
N ALA A 221 -4.16 -6.65 -6.50
CA ALA A 221 -3.67 -7.81 -7.24
C ALA A 221 -4.43 -8.05 -8.55
N PRO A 222 -5.78 -8.15 -8.56
CA PRO A 222 -6.53 -8.32 -9.81
C PRO A 222 -6.40 -7.12 -10.76
N TYR A 223 -6.30 -5.89 -10.24
CA TYR A 223 -6.04 -4.72 -11.08
C TYR A 223 -4.67 -4.76 -11.80
N TYR A 224 -3.59 -5.08 -11.08
CA TYR A 224 -2.29 -5.19 -11.75
C TYR A 224 -2.21 -6.42 -12.64
N LEU A 225 -2.89 -7.51 -12.28
CA LEU A 225 -3.03 -8.67 -13.15
C LEU A 225 -3.75 -8.29 -14.45
N SER A 226 -4.83 -7.50 -14.39
CA SER A 226 -5.53 -7.06 -15.61
C SER A 226 -4.64 -6.22 -16.52
N LEU A 227 -3.83 -5.31 -15.97
CA LEU A 227 -2.87 -4.53 -16.76
C LEU A 227 -1.83 -5.42 -17.44
N ALA A 228 -1.26 -6.39 -16.71
CA ALA A 228 -0.26 -7.29 -17.26
C ALA A 228 -0.84 -8.20 -18.35
N LEU A 229 -2.04 -8.75 -18.12
CA LEU A 229 -2.76 -9.59 -19.09
C LEU A 229 -3.13 -8.82 -20.36
N LYS A 230 -3.59 -7.57 -20.23
CA LYS A 230 -3.88 -6.71 -21.38
C LYS A 230 -2.63 -6.50 -22.23
N ASN A 231 -1.49 -6.21 -21.62
CA ASN A 231 -0.22 -6.06 -22.34
C ASN A 231 0.28 -7.36 -23.00
N LEU A 232 -0.25 -8.53 -22.60
CA LEU A 232 0.04 -9.83 -23.23
C LEU A 232 -1.00 -10.21 -24.30
N GLY A 233 -2.02 -9.38 -24.54
CA GLY A 233 -3.11 -9.68 -25.47
C GLY A 233 -4.22 -10.59 -24.92
N GLU A 234 -4.22 -10.90 -23.61
CA GLU A 234 -5.27 -11.71 -22.96
C GLU A 234 -6.47 -10.83 -22.53
N GLU A 235 -7.12 -10.17 -23.50
CA GLU A 235 -8.14 -9.13 -23.25
C GLU A 235 -9.34 -9.60 -22.41
N GLU A 236 -9.95 -10.74 -22.77
CA GLU A 236 -11.11 -11.29 -22.05
C GLU A 236 -10.80 -11.58 -20.58
N ARG A 237 -9.60 -12.07 -20.31
CA ARG A 237 -9.17 -12.39 -18.95
C ARG A 237 -8.81 -11.12 -18.19
N ALA A 238 -8.15 -10.15 -18.84
CA ALA A 238 -7.89 -8.84 -18.27
C ALA A 238 -9.18 -8.14 -17.83
N LYS A 239 -10.22 -8.16 -18.67
CA LYS A 239 -11.53 -7.56 -18.37
C LYS A 239 -12.16 -8.19 -17.13
N LYS A 240 -12.18 -9.52 -17.04
CA LYS A 240 -12.72 -10.24 -15.87
C LYS A 240 -12.01 -9.86 -14.57
N GLU A 241 -10.69 -9.72 -14.60
CA GLU A 241 -9.91 -9.31 -13.42
C GLU A 241 -10.19 -7.85 -13.03
N LEU A 242 -10.32 -6.95 -14.00
CA LEU A 242 -10.65 -5.55 -13.75
C LEU A 242 -12.06 -5.39 -13.16
N GLU A 243 -13.06 -6.07 -13.75
CA GLU A 243 -14.42 -6.12 -13.22
C GLU A 243 -14.46 -6.67 -11.80
N PHE A 244 -13.69 -7.73 -11.54
CA PHE A 244 -13.55 -8.29 -10.21
C PHE A 244 -13.00 -7.24 -9.22
N ALA A 245 -11.90 -6.55 -9.57
CA ALA A 245 -11.29 -5.49 -8.76
C ALA A 245 -12.27 -4.34 -8.46
N MET A 246 -13.02 -3.90 -9.48
CA MET A 246 -14.04 -2.85 -9.33
C MET A 246 -15.17 -3.28 -8.40
N ARG A 247 -15.68 -4.51 -8.54
CA ARG A 247 -16.79 -5.04 -7.74
C ARG A 247 -16.48 -5.07 -6.25
N ILE A 248 -15.27 -5.46 -5.88
CA ILE A 248 -14.85 -5.59 -4.47
C ILE A 248 -14.34 -4.28 -3.85
N SER A 249 -14.05 -3.27 -4.67
CA SER A 249 -13.56 -1.97 -4.19
C SER A 249 -14.65 -1.17 -3.49
N ARG A 250 -14.38 -0.79 -2.23
CA ARG A 250 -15.32 -0.02 -1.39
C ARG A 250 -15.24 1.49 -1.60
N SER A 251 -14.22 1.97 -2.32
CA SER A 251 -14.05 3.40 -2.62
C SER A 251 -14.66 3.73 -3.97
N LYS A 252 -15.59 4.70 -4.02
CA LYS A 252 -16.15 5.20 -5.29
C LYS A 252 -15.05 5.86 -6.14
N LYS A 253 -14.20 6.66 -5.49
CA LYS A 253 -13.03 7.30 -6.13
C LYS A 253 -12.09 6.28 -6.75
N LEU A 254 -11.75 5.21 -6.02
CA LEU A 254 -10.88 4.16 -6.54
C LEU A 254 -11.57 3.44 -7.70
N ARG A 255 -12.83 3.02 -7.56
CA ARG A 255 -13.57 2.39 -8.67
C ARG A 255 -13.56 3.22 -9.94
N LYS A 256 -13.84 4.53 -9.84
CA LYS A 256 -13.76 5.45 -10.98
C LYS A 256 -12.35 5.47 -11.58
N SER A 257 -11.30 5.59 -10.75
CA SER A 257 -9.91 5.55 -11.24
C SER A 257 -9.52 4.23 -11.92
N LEU A 258 -10.09 3.09 -11.50
CA LEU A 258 -9.88 1.80 -12.15
C LEU A 258 -10.57 1.74 -13.51
N GLN A 259 -11.81 2.25 -13.58
CA GLN A 259 -12.59 2.35 -14.81
C GLN A 259 -11.96 3.32 -15.82
N ASP A 260 -11.45 4.47 -15.38
CA ASP A 260 -10.76 5.41 -16.26
C ASP A 260 -9.47 4.78 -16.85
N SER A 261 -8.88 3.79 -16.16
CA SER A 261 -7.75 3.01 -16.70
C SER A 261 -8.18 2.03 -17.80
N GLU A 262 -9.46 1.73 -17.94
CA GLU A 262 -10.05 0.94 -19.04
C GLU A 262 -10.16 1.77 -20.33
N ILE A 263 -10.33 3.10 -20.20
CA ILE A 263 -10.60 4.06 -21.30
C ILE A 263 -9.30 4.61 -21.92
N VAL A 264 -8.20 4.69 -21.14
CA VAL A 264 -6.92 5.28 -21.57
C VAL A 264 -5.94 4.22 -22.15
N LEU A 265 -6.36 2.97 -22.24
CA LEU A 265 -5.59 1.83 -22.76
C LEU A 265 -6.35 1.18 -23.92
#